data_AF-A0A0M8X9Y0-F1
#
_entry.id   AF-A0A0M8X9Y0-F1
#
_cell.length_a   1.000
_cell.length_b   1.000
_cell.length_c   1.000
_cell.angle_alpha   90.00
_cell.angle_beta   90.00
_cell.angle_gamma   90.00
#
_symmetry.space_group_name_H-M   'P 1'
#
loop_
_entity.id
_entity.type
_entity.pdbx_description
1 polymer ?
#
loop_
_entity_poly.entity_id
_entity_poly.type
_entity_poly.pdbx_seq_one_letter_code
_entity_poly.pdbx_strand_id
1 'polypeptide(L)'
;MLTPEEKLADAKKLLSLPRIVVICGSTRFMTAMNEADLRETKAGKIVVKPGCDMKSPHELWSDSVEAEALKVRLDNLHRAKIRLADEVLVVGDYIGDSTRAEIAYARSLGKPVRFTHPEVDPDA
;
A
#
# COMPACT_ATOMS: atom_id res chain seq x y z
N MET A 1 27.73 7.95 5.96
CA MET A 1 26.66 7.98 6.99
C MET A 1 25.44 7.32 6.39
N LEU A 2 24.69 6.53 7.17
CA LEU A 2 23.47 5.88 6.69
C LEU A 2 22.39 6.93 6.32
N THR A 3 21.66 6.70 5.24
CA THR A 3 20.44 7.44 4.89
C THR A 3 19.34 7.19 5.93
N PRO A 4 18.29 8.04 6.02
CA PRO A 4 17.14 7.76 6.88
C PRO A 4 16.50 6.39 6.63
N GLU A 5 16.42 5.97 5.37
CA GLU A 5 15.86 4.67 4.96
C GLU A 5 16.74 3.51 5.42
N GLU A 6 18.06 3.63 5.29
CA GLU A 6 19.01 2.64 5.79
C GLU A 6 18.95 2.53 7.31
N LYS A 7 18.85 3.66 8.03
CA LYS A 7 18.65 3.66 9.50
C LYS A 7 17.35 2.97 9.89
N LEU A 8 16.26 3.17 9.13
CA LEU A 8 15.00 2.48 9.37
C LEU A 8 15.13 0.96 9.14
N ALA A 9 15.80 0.54 8.07
CA ALA A 9 16.05 -0.86 7.78
C ALA A 9 16.88 -1.53 8.90
N ASP A 10 17.94 -0.87 9.36
CA ASP A 10 18.75 -1.33 10.49
C ASP A 10 17.94 -1.42 11.78
N ALA A 11 17.12 -0.40 12.08
CA ALA A 11 16.26 -0.41 13.26
C ALA A 11 15.26 -1.57 13.24
N LYS A 12 14.60 -1.83 12.11
CA LYS A 12 13.68 -2.98 11.95
C LYS A 12 14.40 -4.31 12.21
N LYS A 13 15.63 -4.45 11.69
CA LYS A 13 16.45 -5.65 11.88
C LYS A 13 16.85 -5.83 13.34
N LEU A 14 17.30 -4.78 14.02
CA LEU A 14 17.66 -4.80 15.44
C LEU A 14 16.46 -5.16 16.34
N LEU A 15 15.27 -4.67 15.99
CA LEU A 15 14.02 -5.00 16.68
C LEU A 15 13.45 -6.37 16.31
N SER A 16 14.07 -7.09 15.36
CA SER A 16 13.55 -8.35 14.83
C SER A 16 12.10 -8.27 14.36
N LEU A 17 11.73 -7.14 13.73
CA LEU A 17 10.36 -6.98 13.22
C LEU A 17 10.12 -7.98 12.07
N PRO A 18 8.95 -8.63 12.03
CA PRO A 18 8.54 -9.39 10.86
C PRO A 18 8.48 -8.52 9.61
N ARG A 19 8.58 -9.15 8.44
CA ARG A 19 8.48 -8.45 7.15
C ARG A 19 7.16 -7.69 7.06
N ILE A 20 7.23 -6.42 6.65
CA ILE A 20 6.08 -5.55 6.49
C ILE A 20 5.68 -5.53 5.01
N VAL A 21 4.43 -5.89 4.72
CA VAL A 21 3.83 -5.82 3.38
C VAL A 21 2.85 -4.66 3.36
N VAL A 22 3.01 -3.76 2.39
CA VAL A 22 1.93 -2.84 2.03
C VAL A 22 1.09 -3.45 0.91
N ILE A 23 -0.23 -3.47 1.10
CA ILE A 23 -1.16 -3.80 0.03
C ILE A 23 -1.56 -2.51 -0.68
N CYS A 24 -1.36 -2.47 -1.98
CA CYS A 24 -1.81 -1.40 -2.88
C CYS A 24 -2.87 -1.94 -3.85
N GLY A 25 -3.66 -1.04 -4.44
CA GLY A 25 -4.67 -1.41 -5.43
C GLY A 25 -5.88 -0.48 -5.41
N SER A 26 -6.80 -0.67 -6.36
CA SER A 26 -8.06 0.07 -6.34
C SER A 26 -8.94 -0.39 -5.18
N THR A 27 -9.55 0.53 -4.42
CA THR A 27 -10.46 0.18 -3.32
C THR A 27 -11.71 -0.59 -3.79
N ARG A 28 -11.99 -0.65 -5.10
CA ARG A 28 -12.98 -1.60 -5.65
C ARG A 28 -12.66 -3.07 -5.32
N PHE A 29 -11.40 -3.38 -5.04
CA PHE A 29 -10.92 -4.71 -4.68
C PHE A 29 -10.77 -4.91 -3.17
N MET A 30 -11.43 -4.11 -2.32
CA MET A 30 -11.28 -4.22 -0.86
C MET A 30 -11.51 -5.63 -0.30
N THR A 31 -12.47 -6.39 -0.85
CA THR A 31 -12.67 -7.80 -0.48
C THR A 31 -11.43 -8.65 -0.79
N ALA A 32 -10.85 -8.52 -1.98
CA ALA A 32 -9.63 -9.23 -2.35
C ALA A 32 -8.41 -8.75 -1.53
N MET A 33 -8.34 -7.46 -1.18
CA MET A 33 -7.31 -6.93 -0.29
C MET A 33 -7.41 -7.50 1.12
N ASN A 34 -8.63 -7.70 1.65
CA ASN A 34 -8.85 -8.32 2.95
C ASN A 34 -8.42 -9.80 2.95
N GLU A 35 -8.69 -10.52 1.86
CA GLU A 35 -8.23 -11.89 1.70
C GLU A 35 -6.70 -11.98 1.55
N ALA A 36 -6.09 -11.06 0.81
CA ALA A 36 -4.64 -10.96 0.72
C ALA A 36 -4.02 -10.66 2.09
N ASP A 37 -4.57 -9.72 2.86
CA ASP A 37 -4.16 -9.42 4.23
C ASP A 37 -4.17 -10.69 5.10
N LEU A 38 -5.28 -11.44 5.10
CA LEU A 38 -5.39 -12.68 5.86
C LEU A 38 -4.27 -13.68 5.53
N ARG A 39 -3.94 -13.82 4.24
CA ARG A 39 -2.87 -14.73 3.78
C ARG A 39 -1.47 -14.27 4.21
N GLU A 40 -1.17 -12.98 4.06
CA GLU A 40 0.12 -12.41 4.48
C GLU A 40 0.28 -12.45 6.00
N THR A 41 -0.78 -12.14 6.74
CA THR A 41 -0.84 -12.23 8.20
C THR A 41 -0.65 -13.68 8.66
N LYS A 42 -1.34 -14.65 8.05
CA LYS A 42 -1.12 -16.09 8.33
C LYS A 42 0.33 -16.50 8.04
N ALA A 43 0.99 -15.89 7.07
CA ALA A 43 2.40 -16.11 6.76
C ALA A 43 3.37 -15.39 7.73
N GLY A 44 2.85 -14.77 8.80
CA GLY A 44 3.65 -14.11 9.84
C GLY A 44 4.15 -12.72 9.46
N LYS A 45 3.54 -12.07 8.47
CA LYS A 45 3.93 -10.71 8.04
C LYS A 45 3.06 -9.65 8.70
N ILE A 46 3.62 -8.45 8.88
CA ILE A 46 2.85 -7.26 9.26
C ILE A 46 2.22 -6.70 7.98
N VAL A 47 0.92 -6.44 7.99
CA VAL A 47 0.20 -5.91 6.83
C VAL A 47 -0.25 -4.47 7.09
N VAL A 48 0.02 -3.59 6.13
CA VAL A 48 -0.57 -2.24 6.07
C VAL A 48 -1.30 -2.05 4.74
N LYS A 49 -2.50 -1.48 4.74
CA LYS A 49 -3.32 -1.34 3.54
C LYS A 49 -4.19 -0.07 3.59
N PRO A 50 -4.87 0.34 2.50
CA PRO A 50 -5.92 1.35 2.58
C PRO A 50 -6.97 0.95 3.62
N GLY A 51 -7.36 1.90 4.47
CA GLY A 51 -8.36 1.67 5.53
C GLY A 51 -9.73 2.26 5.22
N CYS A 52 -9.81 3.14 4.22
CA CYS A 52 -11.03 3.82 3.82
C CYS A 52 -11.39 3.42 2.40
N ASP A 53 -12.56 2.82 2.21
CA ASP A 53 -13.13 2.67 0.88
C ASP A 53 -13.91 3.91 0.50
N MET A 54 -13.21 4.90 -0.04
CA MET A 54 -13.80 6.18 -0.49
C MET A 54 -14.78 6.01 -1.66
N LYS A 55 -14.95 4.79 -2.21
CA LYS A 55 -15.97 4.50 -3.23
C LYS A 55 -17.31 4.08 -2.63
N SER A 56 -17.32 3.63 -1.38
CA SER A 56 -18.53 3.30 -0.65
C SER A 56 -19.04 4.54 0.10
N PRO A 57 -20.36 4.82 0.15
CA PRO A 57 -20.89 5.93 0.92
C PRO A 57 -20.57 5.80 2.43
N HIS A 58 -20.19 6.89 3.07
CA HIS A 58 -19.95 6.94 4.51
C HIS A 58 -20.06 8.39 5.03
N GLU A 59 -20.47 8.56 6.29
CA GLU A 59 -20.65 9.89 6.90
C GLU A 59 -19.36 10.74 6.87
N LEU A 60 -18.21 10.10 7.11
CA LEU A 60 -16.87 10.73 7.14
C LEU A 60 -16.40 11.33 5.79
N TRP A 61 -17.09 11.06 4.68
CA TRP A 61 -16.79 11.66 3.36
C TRP A 61 -18.07 11.89 2.56
N SER A 62 -19.14 12.28 3.26
CA SER A 62 -20.44 12.58 2.65
C SER A 62 -20.46 13.93 1.92
N ASP A 63 -19.67 14.90 2.35
CA ASP A 63 -19.44 16.16 1.64
C ASP A 63 -18.38 15.99 0.55
N SER A 64 -18.71 16.42 -0.68
CA SER A 64 -17.85 16.22 -1.85
C SER A 64 -16.53 17.00 -1.81
N VAL A 65 -16.51 18.19 -1.19
CA VAL A 65 -15.31 19.02 -1.10
C VAL A 65 -14.39 18.47 -0.02
N GLU A 66 -14.95 18.09 1.13
CA GLU A 66 -14.19 17.43 2.21
C GLU A 66 -13.66 16.06 1.77
N ALA A 67 -14.41 15.30 0.96
CA ALA A 67 -13.99 14.01 0.43
C ALA A 67 -12.74 14.11 -0.45
N GLU A 68 -12.62 15.14 -1.29
CA GLU A 68 -11.43 15.33 -2.13
C GLU A 68 -10.20 15.71 -1.29
N ALA A 69 -10.38 16.61 -0.31
CA ALA A 69 -9.31 16.96 0.63
C ALA A 69 -8.87 15.74 1.46
N LEU A 70 -9.82 14.90 1.89
CA LEU A 70 -9.54 13.65 2.58
C LEU A 70 -8.78 12.68 1.69
N LYS A 71 -9.17 12.54 0.42
CA LYS A 71 -8.48 11.67 -0.55
C LYS A 71 -7.00 12.04 -0.65
N VAL A 72 -6.65 13.33 -0.80
CA VAL A 72 -5.25 13.77 -0.85
C VAL A 72 -4.49 13.40 0.43
N ARG A 73 -5.11 13.53 1.61
CA ARG A 73 -4.51 13.12 2.88
C ARG A 73 -4.31 11.60 2.97
N LEU A 74 -5.27 10.82 2.49
CA LEU A 74 -5.18 9.35 2.45
C LEU A 74 -4.11 8.87 1.47
N ASP A 75 -3.98 9.51 0.30
CA ASP A 75 -2.92 9.21 -0.68
C ASP A 75 -1.53 9.46 -0.06
N ASN A 76 -1.35 10.57 0.66
CA ASN A 76 -0.12 10.87 1.39
C ASN A 76 0.17 9.86 2.52
N LEU A 77 -0.86 9.48 3.28
CA LEU A 77 -0.74 8.46 4.31
C LEU A 77 -0.34 7.10 3.71
N HIS A 78 -0.90 6.74 2.55
CA HIS A 78 -0.57 5.49 1.90
C HIS A 78 0.86 5.48 1.35
N ARG A 79 1.36 6.60 0.80
CA ARG A 79 2.79 6.76 0.51
C ARG A 79 3.68 6.58 1.75
N ALA A 80 3.26 7.06 2.91
CA ALA A 80 4.00 6.82 4.16
C ALA A 80 4.00 5.32 4.54
N LYS A 81 2.88 4.61 4.35
CA LYS A 81 2.82 3.14 4.51
C LYS A 81 3.76 2.41 3.55
N ILE A 82 3.87 2.87 2.30
CA ILE A 82 4.82 2.34 1.32
C ILE A 82 6.26 2.51 1.80
N ARG A 83 6.65 3.72 2.24
CA ARG A 83 7.98 3.96 2.83
C ARG A 83 8.27 3.03 4.00
N LEU A 84 7.29 2.81 4.87
CA LEU A 84 7.39 1.93 6.03
C LEU A 84 7.51 0.44 5.64
N ALA A 85 6.88 -0.02 4.56
CA ALA A 85 6.87 -1.44 4.20
C ALA A 85 8.22 -1.94 3.66
N ASP A 86 8.45 -3.25 3.70
CA ASP A 86 9.62 -3.90 3.10
C ASP A 86 9.33 -4.36 1.66
N GLU A 87 8.05 -4.62 1.35
CA GLU A 87 7.60 -4.97 0.00
C GLU A 87 6.17 -4.47 -0.26
N VAL A 88 5.82 -4.39 -1.54
CA VAL A 88 4.47 -4.03 -2.01
C VAL A 88 3.80 -5.24 -2.64
N LEU A 89 2.55 -5.50 -2.25
CA LEU A 89 1.63 -6.40 -2.94
C LEU A 89 0.52 -5.57 -3.60
N VAL A 90 0.46 -5.60 -4.93
CA VAL A 90 -0.62 -4.99 -5.70
C VAL A 90 -1.73 -6.00 -5.91
N VAL A 91 -2.95 -5.65 -5.49
CA VAL A 91 -4.14 -6.50 -5.56
C VAL A 91 -5.13 -5.96 -6.58
N GLY A 92 -5.56 -6.83 -7.49
CA GLY A 92 -6.56 -6.54 -8.52
C GLY A 92 -6.04 -6.81 -9.93
N ASP A 93 -6.95 -6.90 -10.89
CA ASP A 93 -6.73 -7.10 -12.33
C ASP A 93 -6.85 -5.78 -13.11
N TYR A 94 -6.75 -4.65 -12.41
CA TYR A 94 -6.84 -3.30 -12.97
C TYR A 94 -5.99 -2.32 -12.17
N ILE A 95 -5.21 -1.50 -12.88
CA ILE A 95 -4.37 -0.44 -12.32
C ILE A 95 -4.89 0.94 -12.73
N GLY A 96 -5.49 1.65 -11.77
CA GLY A 96 -5.85 3.06 -11.92
C GLY A 96 -4.70 4.00 -11.52
N ASP A 97 -4.90 5.30 -11.73
CA ASP A 97 -3.84 6.32 -11.57
C ASP A 97 -3.22 6.37 -10.17
N SER A 98 -4.03 6.25 -9.12
CA SER A 98 -3.51 6.20 -7.74
C SER A 98 -2.58 5.00 -7.54
N THR A 99 -3.02 3.81 -7.96
CA THR A 99 -2.23 2.59 -7.84
C THR A 99 -0.98 2.65 -8.72
N ARG A 100 -1.07 3.23 -9.92
CA ARG A 100 0.09 3.47 -10.79
C ARG A 100 1.12 4.37 -10.13
N ALA A 101 0.67 5.46 -9.50
CA ALA A 101 1.54 6.37 -8.77
C ALA A 101 2.17 5.69 -7.53
N GLU A 102 1.43 4.83 -6.84
CA GLU A 102 1.94 4.02 -5.72
C GLU A 102 3.02 3.03 -6.17
N ILE A 103 2.81 2.32 -7.29
CA ILE A 103 3.80 1.41 -7.89
C ILE A 103 5.07 2.16 -8.27
N ALA A 104 4.93 3.26 -9.01
CA ALA A 104 6.08 4.09 -9.40
C ALA A 104 6.84 4.61 -8.18
N TYR A 105 6.11 5.03 -7.14
CA TYR A 105 6.72 5.48 -5.89
C TYR A 105 7.48 4.36 -5.18
N ALA A 106 6.89 3.17 -5.05
CA ALA A 106 7.55 2.01 -4.47
C ALA A 106 8.84 1.63 -5.21
N ARG A 107 8.78 1.62 -6.55
CA ARG A 107 9.94 1.36 -7.42
C ARG A 107 11.04 2.40 -7.25
N SER A 108 10.68 3.69 -7.14
CA SER A 108 11.64 4.77 -6.88
C SER A 108 12.40 4.62 -5.55
N LEU A 109 11.80 3.92 -4.59
CA LEU A 109 12.41 3.58 -3.30
C LEU A 109 13.18 2.25 -3.33
N GLY A 110 13.28 1.58 -4.48
CA GLY A 110 13.89 0.27 -4.63
C GLY A 110 13.13 -0.86 -3.94
N LYS A 111 11.84 -0.68 -3.62
CA LYS A 111 11.04 -1.71 -2.94
C LYS A 111 10.59 -2.77 -3.94
N PRO A 112 10.69 -4.07 -3.60
CA PRO A 112 10.10 -5.13 -4.39
C PRO A 112 8.58 -4.93 -4.53
N VAL A 113 8.07 -5.07 -5.74
CA VAL A 113 6.64 -5.00 -6.06
C VAL A 113 6.23 -6.32 -6.68
N ARG A 114 5.16 -6.93 -6.16
CA ARG A 114 4.53 -8.14 -6.71
C ARG A 114 3.04 -7.92 -6.90
N PHE A 115 2.44 -8.70 -7.79
CA PHE A 115 1.05 -8.53 -8.22
C PHE A 115 0.29 -9.84 -8.01
N THR A 116 -1.00 -9.74 -7.66
CA THR A 116 -1.88 -10.91 -7.73
C THR A 116 -2.25 -11.27 -9.18
N HIS A 117 -2.18 -10.29 -10.08
CA HIS A 117 -2.39 -10.41 -11.52
C HIS A 117 -1.15 -9.81 -12.23
N PRO A 118 -0.12 -10.61 -12.52
CA PRO A 118 1.13 -10.11 -13.10
C PRO A 118 0.95 -9.39 -14.44
N GLU A 119 -0.10 -9.71 -15.20
CA GLU A 119 -0.42 -9.15 -16.50
C GLU A 119 -0.77 -7.65 -16.48
N VAL A 120 -1.04 -7.09 -15.29
CA VAL A 120 -1.34 -5.66 -15.14
C VAL A 120 -0.19 -4.83 -14.59
N ASP A 121 1.00 -5.43 -14.44
CA ASP A 121 2.20 -4.67 -14.10
C ASP A 121 2.51 -3.66 -15.21
N PRO A 122 2.56 -2.35 -14.91
CA PRO A 122 2.82 -1.33 -15.92
C PRO A 122 4.22 -1.40 -16.56
N ASP A 123 5.16 -2.13 -15.95
CA ASP A 123 6.54 -2.28 -16.45
C ASP A 123 6.92 -3.75 -16.74
N ALA A 124 5.93 -4.64 -16.91
CA ALA A 124 6.16 -6.05 -17.31
C ALA A 124 6.66 -6.22 -18.74
#